data_AF-A0A381WKL2-F1
#
_entry.id   AF-A0A381WKL2-F1
#
_cell.length_a   1.000
_cell.length_b   1.000
_cell.length_c   1.000
_cell.angle_alpha   90.00
_cell.angle_beta   90.00
_cell.angle_gamma   90.00
#
_symmetry.space_group_name_H-M   'P 1'
#
loop_
_entity.id
_entity.type
_entity.pdbx_description
1 polymer ?
#
loop_
_entity_poly.entity_id
_entity_poly.type
_entity_poly.pdbx_seq_one_letter_code
_entity_poly.pdbx_strand_id
1 'polypeptide(L)'
;MVKESTLKKIEKMPDKTRVNILKYYIKNCSSYMVSPEGNEHWLCGIYILTHWAHDTGYSRKYYGLAYPDNFEHWAFHNDELAGEAFKTHHKMENY
;
A
#
# COMPACT_ATOMS: atom_id res chain seq x y z
N MET A 1 1.46 9.75 5.92
CA MET A 1 1.07 9.26 7.27
C MET A 1 0.92 7.75 7.22
N VAL A 2 1.16 7.00 8.30
CA VAL A 2 1.11 5.52 8.34
C VAL A 2 0.88 5.04 9.78
N LYS A 3 0.19 3.92 9.99
CA LYS A 3 0.09 3.30 11.31
C LYS A 3 1.47 2.78 11.78
N GLU A 4 1.77 2.92 13.06
CA GLU A 4 3.02 2.40 13.65
C GLU A 4 3.16 0.89 13.45
N SER A 5 2.06 0.14 13.56
CA SER A 5 2.03 -1.30 13.32
C SER A 5 2.43 -1.67 11.89
N THR A 6 1.97 -0.90 10.91
CA THR A 6 2.30 -1.09 9.49
C THR A 6 3.74 -0.73 9.19
N LEU A 7 4.24 0.35 9.78
CA LEU A 7 5.67 0.68 9.69
C LEU A 7 6.55 -0.44 10.26
N LYS A 8 6.19 -1.01 11.42
CA LYS A 8 6.87 -2.17 12.01
C LYS A 8 6.83 -3.40 11.11
N LYS A 9 5.71 -3.66 10.42
CA LYS A 9 5.60 -4.77 9.45
C LYS A 9 6.58 -4.58 8.29
N ILE A 10 6.63 -3.37 7.71
CA ILE A 10 7.56 -3.03 6.63
C ILE A 10 9.01 -3.25 7.10
N GLU A 11 9.38 -2.74 8.27
CA GLU A 11 10.77 -2.83 8.76
C GLU A 11 11.28 -4.27 8.98
N LYS A 12 10.37 -5.19 9.28
CA LYS A 12 10.65 -6.61 9.47
C LYS A 12 10.78 -7.39 8.16
N MET A 13 10.45 -6.81 7.00
CA MET A 13 10.60 -7.49 5.72
C MET A 13 12.08 -7.83 5.43
N PRO A 14 12.36 -9.00 4.81
CA PRO A 14 13.72 -9.43 4.50
C PRO A 14 14.32 -8.62 3.34
N ASP A 15 13.51 -8.24 2.35
CA ASP A 15 13.95 -7.45 1.19
C ASP A 15 14.07 -5.96 1.55
N LYS A 16 15.30 -5.51 1.80
CA LYS A 16 15.58 -4.11 2.16
C LYS A 16 15.34 -3.12 1.02
N THR A 17 15.42 -3.56 -0.23
CA THR A 17 15.06 -2.74 -1.39
C THR A 17 13.56 -2.48 -1.38
N ARG A 18 12.75 -3.53 -1.19
CA ARG A 18 11.30 -3.40 -1.05
C ARG A 18 10.91 -2.50 0.13
N VAL A 19 11.59 -2.63 1.27
CA VAL A 19 11.39 -1.76 2.44
C VAL A 19 11.62 -0.30 2.10
N ASN A 20 12.73 0.02 1.44
CA ASN A 20 13.07 1.39 1.09
C ASN A 20 12.07 1.99 0.10
N ILE A 21 11.62 1.20 -0.88
CA ILE A 21 10.58 1.59 -1.84
C ILE A 21 9.26 1.91 -1.11
N LEU A 22 8.80 1.02 -0.23
CA LEU A 22 7.56 1.23 0.52
C LEU A 22 7.65 2.47 1.42
N LYS A 23 8.78 2.64 2.14
CA LYS A 23 9.03 3.83 2.94
C LYS A 23 9.09 5.11 2.10
N TYR A 24 9.64 5.04 0.89
CA TYR A 24 9.67 6.17 -0.04
C TYR A 24 8.27 6.56 -0.46
N TYR A 25 7.43 5.61 -0.89
CA TYR A 25 6.04 5.89 -1.24
C TYR A 25 5.32 6.53 -0.05
N ILE A 26 5.23 5.85 1.09
CA ILE A 26 4.48 6.29 2.27
C ILE A 26 4.86 7.70 2.75
N LYS A 27 6.10 8.14 2.54
CA LYS A 27 6.57 9.49 2.89
C LYS A 27 6.18 10.57 1.87
N ASN A 28 6.05 10.23 0.59
CA ASN A 28 5.88 11.18 -0.50
C ASN A 28 4.47 11.18 -1.12
N CYS A 29 3.53 10.46 -0.52
CA CYS A 29 2.13 10.44 -0.97
C CYS A 29 1.38 11.70 -0.52
N SER A 30 0.55 12.24 -1.42
CA SER A 30 -0.25 13.45 -1.21
C SER A 30 -1.47 13.20 -0.31
N SER A 31 -1.92 11.96 -0.19
CA SER A 31 -3.05 11.61 0.67
C SER A 31 -2.90 10.22 1.29
N TYR A 32 -3.55 10.04 2.43
CA TYR A 32 -3.57 8.80 3.19
C TYR A 32 -4.95 8.60 3.80
N MET A 33 -5.47 7.38 3.73
CA MET A 33 -6.72 7.01 4.37
C MET A 33 -6.69 5.58 4.89
N VAL A 34 -7.64 5.26 5.76
CA VAL A 34 -7.84 3.93 6.32
C VAL A 34 -9.29 3.53 6.13
N SER A 35 -9.56 2.38 5.51
CA SER A 35 -10.91 1.84 5.37
C SER A 35 -11.44 1.30 6.70
N PRO A 36 -12.76 1.09 6.87
CA PRO A 36 -13.32 0.52 8.11
C PRO A 36 -12.80 -0.88 8.42
N GLU A 37 -12.46 -1.66 7.39
CA GLU A 37 -11.81 -2.97 7.52
C GLU A 37 -10.34 -2.87 7.94
N GLY A 38 -9.79 -1.65 7.97
CA GLY A 38 -8.45 -1.35 8.42
C GLY A 38 -7.40 -1.32 7.32
N ASN A 39 -7.78 -1.47 6.04
CA ASN A 39 -6.88 -1.33 4.90
C ASN A 39 -6.33 0.09 4.87
N GLU A 40 -5.05 0.24 4.54
CA GLU A 40 -4.41 1.54 4.42
C GLU A 40 -4.15 1.86 2.96
N HIS A 41 -4.57 3.04 2.52
CA HIS A 41 -4.39 3.49 1.15
C HIS A 41 -3.62 4.81 1.12
N TRP A 42 -2.67 4.91 0.20
CA TRP A 42 -1.89 6.12 -0.06
C TRP A 42 -2.01 6.52 -1.53
N LEU A 43 -2.30 7.79 -1.78
CA LEU A 43 -2.31 8.39 -3.13
C LEU A 43 -0.98 9.11 -3.38
N CYS A 44 -0.24 8.72 -4.41
CA CYS A 44 1.14 9.10 -4.64
C CYS A 44 1.33 9.47 -6.13
N GLY A 45 0.85 10.66 -6.52
CA GLY A 45 0.74 11.05 -7.92
C GLY A 45 -0.21 10.12 -8.66
N ILE A 46 0.27 9.49 -9.73
CA ILE A 46 -0.48 8.49 -10.52
C ILE A 46 -0.63 7.12 -9.84
N TYR A 47 -0.09 6.93 -8.64
CA TYR A 47 -0.12 5.63 -7.96
C TYR A 47 -1.06 5.64 -6.77
N ILE A 48 -1.76 4.53 -6.57
CA ILE A 48 -2.39 4.20 -5.29
C ILE A 48 -1.64 3.00 -4.71
N LEU A 49 -1.02 3.17 -3.55
CA LEU A 49 -0.47 2.07 -2.75
C LEU A 49 -1.53 1.63 -1.75
N THR A 50 -1.76 0.33 -1.64
CA THR A 50 -2.68 -0.26 -0.68
C THR A 50 -1.92 -1.29 0.17
N HIS A 51 -2.13 -1.23 1.48
CA HIS A 51 -1.77 -2.30 2.42
C HIS A 51 -3.06 -2.93 2.93
N TRP A 52 -3.24 -4.20 2.57
CA TRP A 52 -4.41 -4.97 2.97
C TRP A 52 -4.29 -5.42 4.43
N ALA A 53 -5.35 -5.20 5.20
CA ALA A 53 -5.37 -5.55 6.63
C ALA A 53 -5.43 -7.06 6.87
N HIS A 54 -6.03 -7.79 5.93
CA HIS A 54 -6.12 -9.25 5.93
C HIS A 54 -4.98 -9.89 5.15
N ASP A 55 -4.82 -11.21 5.29
CA ASP A 55 -3.88 -11.98 4.49
C ASP A 55 -4.45 -12.16 3.07
N THR A 56 -3.72 -11.63 2.10
CA THR A 56 -4.08 -11.70 0.67
C THR A 56 -3.58 -12.97 0.01
N GLY A 57 -2.70 -13.73 0.67
CA GLY A 57 -1.90 -14.79 0.04
C GLY A 57 -0.79 -14.25 -0.87
N TYR A 58 -0.64 -12.92 -1.00
CA TYR A 58 0.43 -12.32 -1.79
C TYR A 58 1.78 -12.57 -1.13
N SER A 59 2.69 -13.10 -1.94
CA SER A 59 4.06 -13.35 -1.53
C SER A 59 5.04 -12.81 -2.55
N ARG A 60 6.21 -12.40 -2.07
CA ARG A 60 7.36 -12.07 -2.90
C ARG A 60 8.48 -13.06 -2.65
N LYS A 61 9.27 -13.32 -3.69
CA LYS A 61 10.49 -14.12 -3.59
C LYS A 61 11.67 -13.20 -3.34
N TYR A 62 12.47 -13.52 -2.34
CA TYR A 62 13.75 -12.87 -2.05
C TYR A 62 14.79 -13.94 -1.73
N TYR A 63 15.88 -13.97 -2.51
CA TYR A 63 16.88 -15.07 -2.49
C TYR A 63 16.26 -16.48 -2.52
N GLY A 64 15.21 -16.66 -3.33
CA GLY A 64 14.53 -17.95 -3.49
C GLY A 64 13.54 -18.31 -2.38
N LEU A 65 13.48 -17.55 -1.29
CA LEU A 65 12.50 -17.74 -0.21
C LEU A 65 11.29 -16.84 -0.42
N ALA A 66 10.09 -17.39 -0.27
CA ALA A 66 8.85 -16.63 -0.29
C ALA A 66 8.61 -15.98 1.08
N TYR A 67 8.16 -14.72 1.08
CA TYR A 67 7.69 -14.03 2.28
C TYR A 67 6.39 -13.27 1.99
N PRO A 68 5.49 -13.11 2.97
CA PRO A 68 4.24 -12.38 2.79
C PRO A 68 4.48 -10.89 2.45
N ASP A 69 3.77 -10.39 1.45
CA ASP A 69 3.76 -8.96 1.09
C ASP A 69 2.35 -8.52 0.71
N ASN A 70 1.56 -8.11 1.71
CA ASN A 70 0.20 -7.60 1.55
C ASN A 70 0.13 -6.17 0.98
N PHE A 71 1.21 -5.69 0.36
CA PHE A 71 1.23 -4.40 -0.32
C PHE A 71 1.00 -4.57 -1.81
N GLU A 72 -0.01 -3.87 -2.32
CA GLU A 72 -0.35 -3.77 -3.72
C GLU A 72 -0.26 -2.32 -4.18
N HIS A 73 0.04 -2.10 -5.45
CA HIS A 73 -0.01 -0.76 -6.01
C HIS A 73 -0.71 -0.77 -7.37
N TRP A 74 -1.42 0.31 -7.65
CA TRP A 74 -2.19 0.53 -8.86
C TRP A 74 -1.64 1.78 -9.53
N ALA A 75 -1.38 1.69 -10.83
CA ALA A 75 -0.89 2.80 -11.64
C ALA A 75 -2.00 3.30 -12.55
N PHE A 76 -2.20 4.62 -12.57
CA PHE A 76 -3.19 5.29 -13.39
C PHE A 76 -2.50 6.12 -14.48
N HIS A 77 -3.24 6.52 -15.51
CA HIS A 77 -2.67 7.31 -16.60
C HIS A 77 -2.31 8.74 -16.19
N ASN A 78 -2.99 9.29 -15.18
CA ASN A 78 -2.74 10.62 -14.65
C ASN A 78 -3.20 10.74 -13.18
N ASP A 79 -2.79 11.83 -12.53
CA ASP A 79 -3.07 12.11 -11.12
C ASP A 79 -4.57 12.34 -10.85
N GLU A 80 -5.32 12.83 -11.83
CA GLU A 80 -6.76 13.08 -11.73
C GLU A 80 -7.53 11.76 -11.58
N LEU A 81 -7.29 10.80 -12.48
CA LEU A 81 -7.87 9.46 -12.44
C LEU A 81 -7.46 8.70 -11.18
N ALA A 82 -6.20 8.83 -10.75
CA ALA A 82 -5.76 8.26 -9.48
C ALA A 82 -6.52 8.88 -8.30
N GLY A 83 -6.71 10.21 -8.31
CA GLY A 83 -7.46 10.91 -7.27
C GLY A 83 -8.95 10.55 -7.23
N GLU A 84 -9.58 10.38 -8.39
CA GLU A 84 -10.97 9.91 -8.51
C GLU A 84 -11.09 8.48 -7.98
N ALA A 85 -10.24 7.58 -8.47
CA ALA A 85 -10.19 6.20 -8.02
C ALA A 85 -9.96 6.11 -6.51
N PHE A 86 -9.03 6.89 -5.95
CA PHE A 86 -8.75 6.92 -4.51
C PHE A 86 -9.97 7.31 -3.68
N LYS A 87 -10.81 8.24 -4.18
CA LYS A 87 -12.05 8.64 -3.52
C LYS A 87 -13.17 7.60 -3.65
N THR A 88 -13.23 6.89 -4.78
CA THR A 88 -14.29 5.90 -5.05
C THR A 88 -13.96 4.51 -4.51
N HIS A 89 -12.69 4.10 -4.48
CA HIS A 89 -12.22 2.80 -3.98
C HIS A 89 -12.74 2.54 -2.56
N HIS A 90 -12.69 3.58 -1.72
CA HIS A 90 -13.27 3.55 -0.37
C HIS A 90 -14.76 3.20 -0.32
N LYS A 91 -15.56 3.68 -1.28
CA LYS A 91 -17.01 3.43 -1.27
C LYS A 91 -17.35 1.98 -1.57
N MET A 92 -16.48 1.29 -2.32
CA MET A 92 -16.68 -0.11 -2.69
C MET A 92 -16.30 -1.08 -1.56
N GLU A 93 -15.34 -0.70 -0.71
CA GLU A 93 -14.93 -1.51 0.46
C GLU A 93 -15.91 -1.43 1.65
N ASN A 94 -16.95 -0.60 1.57
CA ASN A 94 -17.94 -0.40 2.64
C ASN A 94 -19.26 -1.18 2.43
N TYR A 95 -19.30 -2.15 1.50
CA TYR A 95 -20.49 -2.94 1.17
C TYR A 95 -20.41 -4.38 1.68
#